data_AF-A0A0Q4V9S9-F1
#
_entry.id   AF-A0A0Q4V9S9-F1
#
_cell.length_a   1.000
_cell.length_b   1.000
_cell.length_c   1.000
_cell.angle_alpha   90.00
_cell.angle_beta   90.00
_cell.angle_gamma   90.00
#
_symmetry.space_group_name_H-M   'P 1'
#
loop_
_entity.id
_entity.type
_entity.pdbx_description
1 polymer ?
#
loop_
_entity_poly.entity_id
_entity_poly.type
_entity_poly.pdbx_seq_one_letter_code
_entity_poly.pdbx_strand_id
1 'polypeptide(L)'
;MSTSRRETDVEAWVHGLELDRSDVVDGARLARIGAALDAVERAERDLVDAVAAAHAGGDSWAAIGVVLGTSRQAAHRKYALAVDAPRRD
;
A
#
# COMPACT_ATOMS: atom_id res chain seq x y z
N MET A 1 22.06 -0.78 2.32
CA MET A 1 20.90 -0.15 2.99
C MET A 1 20.24 0.77 1.99
N SER A 2 19.32 0.24 1.17
CA SER A 2 18.71 0.96 0.04
C SER A 2 17.46 1.69 0.52
N THR A 3 17.66 2.84 1.13
CA THR A 3 16.61 3.83 1.46
C THR A 3 16.00 4.30 0.14
N SER A 4 14.69 4.15 0.01
CA SER A 4 13.97 4.15 -1.27
C SER A 4 13.85 5.58 -1.81
N ARG A 5 13.98 5.78 -3.13
CA ARG A 5 13.80 7.05 -3.85
C ARG A 5 12.55 7.86 -3.45
N ARG A 6 11.56 7.24 -2.79
CA ARG A 6 10.38 7.90 -2.24
C ARG A 6 10.62 8.67 -0.93
N GLU A 7 11.53 8.23 -0.06
CA GLU A 7 11.88 8.96 1.17
C GLU A 7 12.56 10.28 0.86
N THR A 8 13.47 10.29 -0.13
CA THR A 8 14.20 11.51 -0.52
C THR A 8 13.26 12.57 -1.13
N ASP A 9 12.20 12.12 -1.81
CA ASP A 9 11.22 12.99 -2.44
C ASP A 9 10.28 13.63 -1.39
N VAL A 10 9.90 12.86 -0.37
CA VAL A 10 9.12 13.38 0.77
C VAL A 10 9.97 14.32 1.61
N GLU A 11 11.22 13.97 1.95
CA GLU A 11 12.10 14.86 2.73
C GLU A 11 12.39 16.18 2.01
N ALA A 12 12.68 16.13 0.69
CA ALA A 12 12.90 17.33 -0.11
C ALA A 12 11.66 18.22 -0.21
N TRP A 13 10.46 17.63 -0.31
CA TRP A 13 9.19 18.35 -0.34
C TRP A 13 8.83 18.94 1.03
N VAL A 14 9.08 18.20 2.12
CA VAL A 14 8.86 18.66 3.51
C VAL A 14 9.79 19.81 3.87
N HIS A 15 11.05 19.81 3.41
CA HIS A 15 11.97 20.94 3.63
C HIS A 15 11.54 22.26 2.96
N GLY A 16 10.70 22.19 1.92
CA GLY A 16 10.12 23.37 1.25
C GLY A 16 8.78 23.84 1.82
N LEU A 17 8.18 23.06 2.72
CA LEU A 17 6.90 23.38 3.36
C LEU A 17 7.13 24.07 4.71
N GLU A 18 7.23 25.39 4.71
CA GLU A 18 6.91 26.17 5.91
C GLU A 18 5.39 26.17 6.08
N LEU A 19 4.85 25.18 6.80
CA LEU A 19 3.48 25.21 7.28
C LEU A 19 3.42 26.17 8.48
N ASP A 20 2.72 27.28 8.34
CA ASP A 20 2.43 28.16 9.47
C ASP A 20 1.32 27.55 10.33
N ARG A 21 1.30 27.89 11.62
CA ARG A 21 0.23 27.43 12.52
C ARG A 21 -1.16 27.87 12.03
N SER A 22 -1.27 28.98 11.30
CA SER A 22 -2.51 29.42 10.67
C SER A 22 -2.99 28.53 9.52
N ASP A 23 -2.12 27.72 8.92
CA ASP A 23 -2.49 26.73 7.89
C ASP A 23 -3.23 25.52 8.50
N VAL A 24 -3.04 25.27 9.81
CA VAL A 24 -3.72 24.21 10.56
C VAL A 24 -4.92 24.80 11.29
N VAL A 25 -6.02 24.95 10.56
CA VAL A 25 -7.28 25.47 11.11
C VAL A 25 -7.91 24.50 12.12
N ASP A 26 -7.74 23.19 11.92
CA ASP A 26 -8.26 22.14 12.80
C ASP A 26 -7.38 20.88 12.73
N GLY A 27 -6.50 20.72 13.73
CA GLY A 27 -5.60 19.57 13.83
C GLY A 27 -6.33 18.21 13.91
N ALA A 28 -7.59 18.19 14.37
CA ALA A 28 -8.36 16.95 14.42
C ALA A 28 -8.72 16.42 13.02
N ARG A 29 -8.94 17.31 12.04
CA ARG A 29 -9.21 16.91 10.65
C ARG A 29 -7.98 16.31 9.99
N LEU A 30 -6.82 16.93 10.20
CA LEU A 30 -5.56 16.41 9.66
C LEU A 30 -5.20 15.07 10.31
N ALA A 31 -5.38 14.93 11.63
CA ALA A 31 -5.20 13.66 12.32
C ALA A 31 -6.13 12.56 11.77
N ARG A 32 -7.38 12.91 11.41
CA ARG A 32 -8.31 11.98 10.77
C ARG A 32 -7.85 11.53 9.38
N ILE A 33 -7.26 12.43 8.59
CA ILE A 33 -6.67 12.08 7.28
C ILE A 33 -5.50 11.11 7.48
N GLY A 34 -4.58 11.40 8.41
CA GLY A 34 -3.46 10.51 8.73
C GLY A 34 -3.94 9.11 9.14
N ALA A 35 -4.91 9.03 10.05
CA ALA A 35 -5.49 7.75 10.46
C ALA A 35 -6.16 6.98 9.31
N ALA A 36 -6.79 7.70 8.36
CA ALA A 36 -7.39 7.09 7.18
C ALA A 36 -6.33 6.57 6.20
N LEU A 37 -5.23 7.30 6.00
CA LEU A 37 -4.09 6.85 5.21
C LEU A 37 -3.50 5.57 5.79
N ASP A 38 -3.23 5.56 7.10
CA ASP A 38 -2.72 4.36 7.79
C ASP A 38 -3.67 3.15 7.62
N ALA A 39 -4.98 3.40 7.63
CA ALA A 39 -5.98 2.36 7.44
C ALA A 39 -5.98 1.81 6.01
N VAL A 40 -5.84 2.67 5.01
CA VAL A 40 -5.69 2.26 3.60
C VAL A 40 -4.43 1.42 3.43
N GLU A 41 -3.29 1.88 3.94
CA GLU A 41 -2.04 1.13 3.82
C GLU A 41 -2.10 -0.24 4.51
N ARG A 42 -2.73 -0.33 5.69
CA ARG A 42 -2.98 -1.61 6.35
C ARG A 42 -3.84 -2.53 5.48
N ALA A 43 -4.97 -2.03 5.00
CA ALA A 43 -5.87 -2.81 4.16
C ALA A 43 -5.20 -3.29 2.85
N GLU A 44 -4.33 -2.46 2.26
CA GLU A 44 -3.56 -2.85 1.08
C GLU A 44 -2.56 -3.97 1.37
N ARG A 45 -1.84 -3.90 2.49
CA ARG A 45 -0.93 -4.96 2.93
C ARG A 45 -1.69 -6.26 3.22
N ASP A 46 -2.77 -6.17 3.98
CA ASP A 46 -3.62 -7.32 4.32
C ASP A 46 -4.17 -8.00 3.06
N LEU A 47 -4.57 -7.22 2.05
CA LEU A 47 -5.03 -7.76 0.77
C LEU A 47 -3.93 -8.51 0.02
N VAL A 48 -2.70 -7.97 -0.01
CA VAL A 48 -1.56 -8.64 -0.63
C VAL A 48 -1.23 -9.95 0.08
N ASP A 49 -1.19 -9.95 1.41
CA ASP A 49 -0.94 -11.15 2.21
C ASP A 49 -2.02 -12.22 1.99
N ALA A 50 -3.29 -11.83 1.93
CA ALA A 50 -4.40 -12.74 1.64
C ALA A 50 -4.29 -13.36 0.24
N VAL A 51 -3.95 -12.55 -0.78
CA VAL A 51 -3.72 -13.05 -2.14
C VAL A 51 -2.54 -14.01 -2.20
N ALA A 52 -1.45 -13.70 -1.51
CA ALA A 52 -0.27 -14.56 -1.42
C ALA A 52 -0.59 -15.89 -0.75
N ALA A 53 -1.31 -15.85 0.37
CA ALA A 53 -1.75 -17.06 1.09
C ALA A 53 -2.66 -17.94 0.22
N ALA A 54 -3.63 -17.36 -0.49
CA ALA A 54 -4.50 -18.10 -1.41
C ALA A 54 -3.69 -18.78 -2.52
N HIS A 55 -2.80 -18.03 -3.19
CA HIS A 55 -1.98 -18.60 -4.26
C HIS A 55 -1.01 -19.68 -3.76
N ALA A 56 -0.39 -19.48 -2.60
CA ALA A 56 0.46 -20.50 -1.95
C ALA A 56 -0.34 -21.74 -1.53
N GLY A 57 -1.62 -21.57 -1.19
CA GLY A 57 -2.58 -22.65 -0.94
C GLY A 57 -3.02 -23.42 -2.19
N GLY A 58 -2.60 -22.98 -3.39
CA GLY A 58 -2.90 -23.63 -4.66
C GLY A 58 -4.07 -23.01 -5.43
N ASP A 59 -4.67 -21.91 -4.94
CA ASP A 59 -5.71 -21.22 -5.69
C ASP A 59 -5.14 -20.60 -6.97
N SER A 60 -5.81 -20.85 -8.08
CA SER A 60 -5.39 -20.29 -9.37
C SER A 60 -5.63 -18.78 -9.42
N TRP A 61 -4.80 -18.08 -10.21
CA TRP A 61 -5.02 -16.66 -10.54
C TRP A 61 -6.39 -16.36 -11.13
N ALA A 62 -7.06 -17.34 -11.74
CA ALA A 62 -8.41 -17.16 -12.26
C ALA A 62 -9.43 -17.06 -11.12
N ALA A 63 -9.36 -17.97 -10.13
CA ALA A 63 -10.23 -17.94 -8.95
C ALA A 63 -10.01 -16.67 -8.12
N ILE A 64 -8.74 -16.31 -7.89
CA ILE A 64 -8.37 -15.06 -7.21
C ILE A 64 -8.90 -13.84 -7.96
N GLY A 65 -8.78 -13.82 -9.30
CA GLY A 65 -9.31 -12.74 -10.13
C GLY A 65 -10.83 -12.53 -9.94
N VAL A 66 -11.60 -13.61 -9.89
CA VAL A 66 -13.06 -13.55 -9.67
C VAL A 66 -13.38 -12.89 -8.33
N VAL A 67 -12.72 -13.29 -7.24
CA VAL A 67 -12.92 -12.70 -5.91
C VAL A 67 -12.54 -11.22 -5.88
N LEU A 68 -11.45 -10.85 -6.57
CA LEU A 68 -11.01 -9.46 -6.70
C LEU A 68 -11.86 -8.61 -7.64
N GLY A 69 -12.85 -9.20 -8.34
CA GLY A 69 -13.64 -8.49 -9.34
C GLY A 69 -12.82 -8.05 -10.56
N THR A 70 -11.79 -8.81 -10.93
CA THR A 70 -10.86 -8.48 -12.01
C THR A 70 -10.53 -9.70 -12.89
N SER A 71 -9.81 -9.48 -13.99
CA SER A 71 -9.38 -10.59 -14.84
C SER A 71 -8.18 -11.33 -14.23
N ARG A 72 -8.02 -12.62 -14.56
CA ARG A 72 -6.83 -13.42 -14.23
C ARG A 72 -5.51 -12.68 -14.55
N GLN A 73 -5.44 -12.09 -15.74
CA GLN A 73 -4.24 -11.39 -16.20
C GLN A 73 -3.98 -10.12 -15.36
N ALA A 74 -5.04 -9.40 -14.99
CA ALA A 74 -4.91 -8.22 -14.13
C ALA A 74 -4.48 -8.60 -12.71
N ALA A 75 -5.05 -9.67 -12.13
CA ALA A 75 -4.63 -10.19 -10.83
C ALA A 75 -3.15 -10.63 -10.86
N HIS A 76 -2.77 -11.46 -11.83
CA HIS A 76 -1.38 -11.93 -11.98
C HIS A 76 -0.40 -10.75 -12.12
N ARG A 77 -0.67 -9.79 -13.02
CA ARG A 77 0.21 -8.62 -13.20
C ARG A 77 0.38 -7.80 -11.93
N LYS A 78 -0.67 -7.66 -11.11
CA LYS A 78 -0.64 -6.84 -9.90
C LYS A 78 0.07 -7.53 -8.74
N TYR A 79 -0.16 -8.83 -8.55
CA TYR A 79 0.23 -9.51 -7.32
C TYR A 79 1.37 -10.51 -7.48
N ALA A 80 1.66 -11.05 -8.68
CA ALA A 80 2.67 -12.10 -8.85
C ALA A 80 4.04 -11.70 -8.28
N LEU A 81 4.49 -10.46 -8.54
CA LEU A 81 5.77 -9.98 -8.02
C LEU A 81 5.81 -9.92 -6.49
N ALA A 82 4.69 -9.58 -5.84
CA ALA A 82 4.61 -9.52 -4.38
C ALA A 82 4.54 -10.93 -3.76
N VAL A 83 3.89 -11.88 -4.45
CA VAL A 83 3.82 -13.29 -4.04
C VAL A 83 5.18 -13.98 -4.18
N ASP A 84 5.94 -13.67 -5.24
CA ASP A 84 7.24 -14.28 -5.52
C ASP A 84 8.39 -13.64 -4.74
N ALA A 85 8.17 -12.49 -4.10
CA ALA A 85 9.17 -11.82 -3.30
C ALA A 85 9.47 -12.64 -2.02
N PRO A 86 10.74 -12.85 -1.66
CA PRO A 86 11.08 -13.55 -0.42
C PRO A 86 10.53 -12.74 0.76
N ARG A 87 9.64 -13.35 1.57
CA ARG A 87 9.14 -12.75 2.81
C ARG A 87 10.35 -12.46 3.70
N ARG A 88 10.64 -11.17 3.93
CA ARG A 88 11.59 -10.76 4.97
C ARG A 88 10.81 -10.68 6.26
N ASP A 89 11.06 -11.65 7.12
CA ASP A 89 10.68 -11.74 8.52
C ASP A 89 11.49 -10.79 9.41
#